data_AF-A0A950DI60-F1
#
_entry.id   AF-A0A950DI60-F1
#
_cell.length_a   1.000
_cell.length_b   1.000
_cell.length_c   1.000
_cell.angle_alpha   90.00
_cell.angle_beta   90.00
_cell.angle_gamma   90.00
#
_symmetry.space_group_name_H-M   'P 1'
#
loop_
_entity.id
_entity.type
_entity.pdbx_description
1 polymer ?
#
loop_
_entity_poly.entity_id
_entity_poly.type
_entity_poly.pdbx_seq_one_letter_code
_entity_poly.pdbx_strand_id
1 'polypeptide(L)'
;MHEPLAHSARLGIPAQSYADHVGNVIKYARHFAHEVATYSVTRGGALTDVVGQVAPYHDLGKLDEIFQQVLRTNSHNETGYNHVDAGTAYLRSLKQYEAALCVYSHHRGLRSLPEETSKGKLVLRDPKQLTGLDQTSWQRTDEHLTDYLCQHHQIFEPVTPTKNEHLSGLLRRLTLSCLVDADHSDTAISYPVWY
;
A
#
# COMPACT_ATOMS: atom_id res chain seq x y z
N MET A 1 -23.48 -0.57 6.59
CA MET A 1 -22.17 0.08 6.48
C MET A 1 -22.01 0.55 5.05
N HIS A 2 -21.49 1.75 4.83
CA HIS A 2 -21.18 2.23 3.49
C HIS A 2 -19.99 1.46 2.93
N GLU A 3 -19.99 1.20 1.63
CA GLU A 3 -18.84 0.61 0.94
C GLU A 3 -17.59 1.48 1.16
N PRO A 4 -16.46 0.91 1.60
CA PRO A 4 -15.22 1.66 1.76
C PRO A 4 -14.73 2.22 0.43
N LEU A 5 -14.21 3.44 0.43
CA LEU A 5 -13.65 4.09 -0.75
C LEU A 5 -12.12 3.96 -0.78
N ALA A 6 -11.55 4.01 -1.98
CA ALA A 6 -10.12 4.27 -2.18
C ALA A 6 -9.85 5.67 -2.73
N HIS A 7 -10.80 6.24 -3.47
CA HIS A 7 -10.70 7.58 -4.05
C HIS A 7 -12.02 8.34 -3.89
N SER A 8 -11.91 9.62 -3.55
CA SER A 8 -13.04 10.55 -3.50
C SER A 8 -13.65 10.78 -4.88
N ALA A 9 -14.87 11.31 -4.93
CA ALA A 9 -15.40 11.89 -6.16
C ALA A 9 -14.70 13.23 -6.45
N ARG A 10 -14.29 13.47 -7.69
CA ARG A 10 -13.61 14.72 -8.08
C ARG A 10 -13.77 15.02 -9.56
N LEU A 11 -13.97 16.30 -9.91
CA LEU A 11 -14.07 16.79 -11.30
C LEU A 11 -15.10 16.04 -12.18
N GLY A 12 -16.27 15.71 -11.61
CA GLY A 12 -17.34 14.99 -12.33
C GLY A 12 -17.16 13.47 -12.39
N ILE A 13 -16.10 12.96 -11.76
CA ILE A 13 -15.79 11.53 -11.68
C ILE A 13 -16.33 11.01 -10.34
N PRO A 14 -17.08 9.89 -10.35
CA PRO A 14 -17.59 9.30 -9.12
C PRO A 14 -16.44 8.80 -8.23
N ALA A 15 -16.73 8.66 -6.94
CA ALA A 15 -15.82 8.01 -6.01
C ALA A 15 -15.57 6.55 -6.45
N GLN A 16 -14.36 6.05 -6.19
CA GLN A 16 -14.00 4.67 -6.50
C GLN A 16 -13.98 3.84 -5.21
N SER A 17 -14.60 2.67 -5.24
CA SER A 17 -14.61 1.75 -4.12
C SER A 17 -13.19 1.22 -3.83
N TYR A 18 -12.95 0.85 -2.58
CA TYR A 18 -11.72 0.19 -2.15
C TYR A 18 -11.52 -1.14 -2.86
N ALA A 19 -12.60 -1.91 -3.04
CA ALA A 19 -12.57 -3.20 -3.71
C ALA A 19 -12.15 -3.08 -5.17
N ASP A 20 -12.73 -2.13 -5.92
CA ASP A 20 -12.41 -1.93 -7.33
C ASP A 20 -10.96 -1.47 -7.49
N HIS A 21 -10.54 -0.48 -6.71
CA HIS A 21 -9.19 0.08 -6.79
C HIS A 21 -8.13 -0.98 -6.48
N VAL A 22 -8.21 -1.62 -5.30
CA VAL A 22 -7.22 -2.62 -4.89
C VAL A 22 -7.25 -3.83 -5.84
N GLY A 23 -8.43 -4.26 -6.30
CA GLY A 23 -8.56 -5.34 -7.28
C GLY A 23 -7.84 -5.03 -8.60
N ASN A 24 -8.00 -3.81 -9.12
CA ASN A 24 -7.33 -3.37 -10.33
C ASN A 24 -5.81 -3.24 -10.13
N VAL A 25 -5.36 -2.68 -9.01
CA VAL A 25 -3.93 -2.59 -8.69
C VAL A 25 -3.30 -3.98 -8.57
N ILE A 26 -3.98 -4.95 -7.95
CA ILE A 26 -3.53 -6.36 -7.91
C ILE A 26 -3.36 -6.90 -9.33
N LYS A 27 -4.35 -6.69 -10.21
CA LYS A 27 -4.32 -7.17 -11.59
C LYS A 27 -3.16 -6.56 -12.38
N TYR A 28 -3.02 -5.24 -12.37
CA TYR A 28 -1.99 -4.53 -13.13
C TYR A 28 -0.60 -4.80 -12.58
N ALA A 29 -0.40 -4.76 -11.26
CA ALA A 29 0.91 -5.00 -10.67
C ALA A 29 1.41 -6.42 -10.97
N ARG A 30 0.53 -7.44 -10.90
CA ARG A 30 0.88 -8.81 -11.30
C ARG A 30 1.22 -8.92 -12.78
N HIS A 31 0.48 -8.24 -13.65
CA HIS A 31 0.79 -8.21 -15.07
C HIS A 31 2.17 -7.60 -15.33
N PHE A 32 2.46 -6.43 -14.76
CA PHE A 32 3.76 -5.77 -14.91
C PHE A 32 4.90 -6.61 -14.32
N ALA A 33 4.68 -7.23 -13.16
CA ALA A 33 5.65 -8.14 -12.56
C ALA A 33 5.96 -9.34 -13.48
N HIS A 34 4.94 -9.91 -14.12
CA HIS A 34 5.12 -11.01 -15.06
C HIS A 34 5.95 -10.59 -16.27
N GLU A 35 5.64 -9.45 -16.88
CA GLU A 35 6.40 -8.89 -18.00
C GLU A 35 7.87 -8.67 -17.63
N VAL A 36 8.13 -8.05 -16.47
CA VAL A 36 9.50 -7.84 -15.97
C VAL A 36 10.22 -9.17 -15.68
N ALA A 37 9.51 -10.15 -15.13
CA ALA A 37 10.08 -11.45 -14.79
C ALA A 37 10.61 -12.22 -16.01
N THR A 38 10.06 -11.99 -17.21
CA THR A 38 10.55 -12.62 -18.45
C THR A 38 12.01 -12.30 -18.76
N TYR A 39 12.52 -11.17 -18.27
CA TYR A 39 13.90 -10.72 -18.46
C TYR A 39 14.88 -11.32 -17.43
N SER A 40 14.41 -12.12 -16.46
CA SER A 40 15.28 -12.78 -15.49
C SER A 40 14.73 -14.13 -15.00
N VAL A 41 15.25 -15.21 -15.59
CA VAL A 41 14.88 -16.59 -15.22
C VAL A 41 15.17 -16.91 -13.75
N THR A 42 16.24 -16.35 -13.18
CA THR A 42 16.69 -16.69 -11.82
C THR A 42 16.10 -15.80 -10.73
N ARG A 43 15.60 -14.61 -11.07
CA ARG A 43 15.13 -13.61 -10.08
C ARG A 43 13.70 -13.12 -10.32
N GLY A 44 13.09 -13.45 -11.45
CA GLY A 44 11.72 -13.06 -11.79
C GLY A 44 10.67 -13.61 -10.81
N GLY A 45 10.89 -14.83 -10.30
CA GLY A 45 10.03 -15.42 -9.26
C GLY A 45 9.99 -14.58 -7.99
N ALA A 46 11.14 -14.24 -7.42
CA ALA A 46 11.23 -13.41 -6.21
C ALA A 46 10.59 -12.03 -6.38
N LEU A 47 10.75 -11.40 -7.55
CA LEU A 47 10.07 -10.12 -7.85
C LEU A 47 8.56 -10.30 -7.87
N THR A 48 8.06 -11.32 -8.57
CA THR A 48 6.63 -11.62 -8.70
C THR A 48 6.00 -11.93 -7.34
N ASP A 49 6.69 -12.71 -6.51
CA ASP A 49 6.27 -13.05 -5.16
C ASP A 49 6.13 -11.80 -4.29
N VAL A 50 7.10 -10.88 -4.33
CA VAL A 50 7.02 -9.64 -3.56
C VAL A 50 5.88 -8.77 -4.09
N VAL A 51 5.74 -8.58 -5.41
CA VAL A 51 4.62 -7.80 -5.96
C VAL A 51 3.26 -8.38 -5.56
N GLY A 52 3.13 -9.71 -5.57
CA GLY A 52 1.92 -10.41 -5.15
C GLY A 52 1.54 -10.17 -3.69
N GLN A 53 2.51 -9.87 -2.82
CA GLN A 53 2.29 -9.52 -1.42
C GLN A 53 2.04 -8.03 -1.20
N VAL A 54 2.61 -7.17 -2.04
CA VAL A 54 2.55 -5.71 -1.87
C VAL A 54 1.20 -5.16 -2.34
N ALA A 55 0.75 -5.54 -3.53
CA ALA A 55 -0.42 -4.92 -4.17
C ALA A 55 -1.71 -5.03 -3.34
N PRO A 56 -2.05 -6.17 -2.70
CA PRO A 56 -3.28 -6.26 -1.91
C PRO A 56 -3.30 -5.33 -0.70
N TYR A 57 -2.15 -5.08 -0.08
CA TYR A 57 -2.11 -4.36 1.20
C TYR A 57 -1.59 -2.93 1.10
N HIS A 58 -1.21 -2.44 -0.09
CA HIS A 58 -0.57 -1.13 -0.24
C HIS A 58 -1.40 0.02 0.38
N ASP A 59 -2.71 -0.06 0.21
CA ASP A 59 -3.68 0.95 0.65
C ASP A 59 -4.53 0.51 1.85
N LEU A 60 -4.12 -0.53 2.59
CA LEU A 60 -4.90 -1.09 3.69
C LEU A 60 -5.38 -0.04 4.70
N GLY A 61 -4.57 0.98 4.98
CA GLY A 61 -4.93 2.03 5.94
C GLY A 61 -6.01 2.98 5.44
N LYS A 62 -6.39 2.94 4.15
CA LYS A 62 -7.55 3.70 3.67
C LYS A 62 -8.85 3.22 4.34
N LEU A 63 -8.87 2.01 4.90
CA LEU A 63 -10.01 1.47 5.66
C LEU A 63 -10.18 2.12 7.05
N ASP A 64 -9.21 2.92 7.51
CA ASP A 64 -9.38 3.69 8.73
C ASP A 64 -10.50 4.72 8.60
N GLU A 65 -11.33 4.87 9.65
CA GLU A 65 -12.47 5.77 9.59
C GLU A 65 -12.07 7.25 9.41
N ILE A 66 -10.90 7.67 9.91
CA ILE A 66 -10.38 9.03 9.65
C ILE A 66 -10.11 9.20 8.16
N PHE A 67 -9.50 8.20 7.52
CA PHE A 67 -9.19 8.27 6.10
C PHE A 67 -10.45 8.10 5.24
N GLN A 68 -11.39 7.25 5.65
CA GLN A 68 -12.69 7.15 4.99
C GLN A 68 -13.49 8.44 5.06
N GLN A 69 -13.45 9.17 6.18
CA GLN A 69 -14.09 10.48 6.28
C GLN A 69 -13.51 11.46 5.27
N VAL A 70 -12.17 11.51 5.16
CA VAL A 70 -11.48 12.32 4.13
C VAL A 70 -11.94 11.94 2.72
N LEU A 71 -12.05 10.64 2.44
CA LEU A 71 -12.45 10.16 1.12
C LEU A 71 -13.92 10.49 0.80
N ARG A 72 -14.84 10.30 1.74
CA ARG A 72 -16.28 10.54 1.55
C ARG A 72 -16.61 12.03 1.40
N THR A 73 -15.89 12.91 2.10
CA THR A 73 -16.11 14.37 2.02
C THR A 73 -15.23 15.05 0.98
N ASN A 74 -14.29 14.32 0.36
CA ASN A 74 -13.27 14.89 -0.53
C ASN A 74 -12.52 16.06 0.15
N SER A 75 -12.22 15.92 1.45
CA SER A 75 -11.53 16.95 2.22
C SER A 75 -10.02 16.74 2.22
N HIS A 76 -9.30 17.67 2.82
CA HIS A 76 -7.89 17.45 3.13
C HIS A 76 -7.73 16.51 4.33
N ASN A 77 -6.63 15.76 4.34
CA ASN A 77 -6.23 14.92 5.48
C ASN A 77 -5.60 15.78 6.58
N GLU A 78 -6.42 16.55 7.28
CA GLU A 78 -5.98 17.48 8.34
C GLU A 78 -5.41 16.76 9.56
N THR A 79 -5.93 15.57 9.88
CA THR A 79 -5.42 14.70 10.95
C THR A 79 -4.00 14.21 10.67
N GLY A 80 -3.60 14.18 9.40
CA GLY A 80 -2.27 13.75 8.97
C GLY A 80 -2.04 12.25 9.10
N TYR A 81 -3.12 11.46 9.11
CA TYR A 81 -3.04 9.99 9.18
C TYR A 81 -2.44 9.40 7.90
N ASN A 82 -1.44 8.54 8.05
CA ASN A 82 -0.74 7.95 6.91
C ASN A 82 -1.27 6.54 6.61
N HIS A 83 -2.08 6.42 5.55
CA HIS A 83 -2.71 5.15 5.15
C HIS A 83 -1.71 4.05 4.79
N VAL A 84 -0.47 4.40 4.42
CA VAL A 84 0.57 3.43 4.02
C VAL A 84 1.04 2.59 5.22
N ASP A 85 0.92 3.11 6.44
CA ASP A 85 1.48 2.47 7.64
C ASP A 85 0.82 1.09 7.90
N ALA A 86 -0.49 0.94 7.65
CA ALA A 86 -1.21 -0.30 7.93
C ALA A 86 -0.73 -1.50 7.11
N GLY A 87 -0.60 -1.36 5.79
CA GLY A 87 -0.07 -2.42 4.94
C GLY A 87 1.38 -2.75 5.30
N THR A 88 2.16 -1.72 5.62
CA THR A 88 3.54 -1.87 6.06
C THR A 88 3.63 -2.63 7.40
N ALA A 89 2.79 -2.28 8.37
CA ALA A 89 2.74 -2.90 9.69
C ALA A 89 2.39 -4.39 9.58
N TYR A 90 1.38 -4.72 8.77
CA TYR A 90 0.96 -6.09 8.55
C TYR A 90 2.06 -6.94 7.90
N LEU A 91 2.64 -6.47 6.79
CA LEU A 91 3.70 -7.23 6.11
C LEU A 91 4.95 -7.39 6.99
N ARG A 92 5.27 -6.41 7.85
CA ARG A 92 6.32 -6.56 8.86
C ARG A 92 6.01 -7.63 9.90
N SER A 93 4.76 -7.75 10.35
CA SER A 93 4.37 -8.79 11.32
C SER A 93 4.51 -10.20 10.72
N LEU A 94 4.31 -10.32 9.40
CA LEU A 94 4.57 -11.53 8.61
C LEU A 94 6.06 -11.73 8.24
N LYS A 95 6.94 -10.83 8.68
CA LYS A 95 8.38 -10.80 8.35
C LYS A 95 8.68 -10.66 6.85
N GLN A 96 7.75 -10.11 6.07
CA GLN A 96 7.88 -9.89 4.63
C GLN A 96 8.50 -8.50 4.36
N TYR A 97 9.79 -8.35 4.68
CA TYR A 97 10.42 -7.03 4.76
C TYR A 97 10.58 -6.30 3.42
N GLU A 98 10.83 -7.03 2.32
CA GLU A 98 10.90 -6.41 0.98
C GLU A 98 9.52 -5.90 0.56
N ALA A 99 8.46 -6.64 0.88
CA ALA A 99 7.09 -6.23 0.63
C ALA A 99 6.71 -5.01 1.50
N ALA A 100 7.02 -5.06 2.79
CA ALA A 100 6.81 -3.93 3.70
C ALA A 100 7.56 -2.68 3.25
N LEU A 101 8.80 -2.80 2.79
CA LEU A 101 9.57 -1.68 2.23
C LEU A 101 8.90 -1.10 0.98
N CYS A 102 8.39 -1.95 0.08
CA CYS A 102 7.71 -1.50 -1.13
C CYS A 102 6.41 -0.76 -0.80
N VAL A 103 5.57 -1.30 0.10
CA VAL A 103 4.40 -0.57 0.60
C VAL A 103 4.83 0.75 1.23
N TYR A 104 5.76 0.76 2.18
CA TYR A 104 6.24 1.99 2.82
C TYR A 104 6.70 3.08 1.84
N SER A 105 7.23 2.66 0.68
CA SER A 105 7.85 3.54 -0.30
C SER A 105 6.92 4.04 -1.39
N HIS A 106 5.68 3.55 -1.52
CA HIS A 106 4.88 3.75 -2.75
C HIS A 106 4.46 5.20 -3.04
N HIS A 107 4.33 6.06 -2.02
CA HIS A 107 4.15 7.52 -2.20
C HIS A 107 5.44 8.34 -2.00
N ARG A 108 6.52 7.74 -1.50
CA ARG A 108 7.71 8.45 -0.97
C ARG A 108 9.02 8.12 -1.68
N GLY A 109 9.02 7.10 -2.55
CA GLY A 109 10.21 6.49 -3.12
C GLY A 109 11.01 5.66 -2.11
N LEU A 110 11.99 4.90 -2.62
CA LEU A 110 12.85 4.05 -1.80
C LEU A 110 13.67 4.89 -0.81
N ARG A 111 13.53 4.57 0.47
CA ARG A 111 14.27 5.21 1.57
C ARG A 111 15.61 4.52 1.82
N SER A 112 16.51 5.23 2.50
CA SER A 112 17.80 4.69 2.95
C SER A 112 17.57 3.59 3.99
N LEU A 113 17.95 2.35 3.67
CA LEU A 113 17.79 1.23 4.60
C LEU A 113 18.57 1.43 5.92
N PRO A 114 19.81 1.94 5.93
CA PRO A 114 20.50 2.24 7.19
C PRO A 114 19.74 3.27 8.06
N GLU A 115 19.18 4.32 7.46
CA GLU A 115 18.39 5.33 8.18
C GLU A 115 17.08 4.76 8.72
N GLU A 116 16.38 3.93 7.95
CA GLU A 116 15.16 3.28 8.43
C GLU A 116 15.47 2.26 9.53
N THR A 117 16.55 1.50 9.39
CA THR A 117 16.97 0.49 10.39
C THR A 117 17.34 1.14 11.72
N SER A 118 17.95 2.33 11.71
CA SER A 118 18.34 3.04 12.95
C SER A 118 17.12 3.49 13.79
N LYS A 119 15.90 3.50 13.23
CA LYS A 119 14.66 3.75 13.96
C LYS A 119 14.23 2.58 14.87
N GLY A 120 14.95 1.46 14.84
CA GLY A 120 14.71 0.32 15.72
C GLY A 120 13.31 -0.26 15.56
N LYS A 121 12.50 -0.24 16.63
CA LYS A 121 11.13 -0.78 16.60
C LYS A 121 10.23 -0.10 15.56
N LEU A 122 10.53 1.16 15.23
CA LEU A 122 9.78 1.99 14.28
C LEU A 122 10.36 1.94 12.85
N VAL A 123 11.23 0.98 12.53
CA VAL A 123 11.70 0.77 11.14
C VAL A 123 10.51 0.62 10.21
N LEU A 124 10.42 1.46 9.17
CA LEU A 124 9.30 1.55 8.23
C LEU A 124 7.93 1.83 8.89
N ARG A 125 7.89 2.51 10.05
CA ARG A 125 6.64 3.00 10.66
C ARG A 125 6.58 4.52 10.65
N ASP A 126 5.39 5.08 10.79
CA ASP A 126 5.19 6.53 10.84
C ASP A 126 5.01 7.06 12.29
N PRO A 127 6.06 7.66 12.90
CA PRO A 127 6.00 8.21 14.25
C PRO A 127 5.26 9.56 14.35
N LYS A 128 4.72 10.10 13.26
CA LYS A 128 4.09 11.42 13.27
C LYS A 128 2.85 11.43 14.17
N GLN A 129 2.78 12.44 15.04
CA GLN A 129 1.60 12.72 15.87
C GLN A 129 0.41 13.09 14.97
N LEU A 130 -0.76 12.51 15.26
CA LEU A 130 -2.00 12.86 14.57
C LEU A 130 -2.57 14.15 15.13
N THR A 131 -2.95 15.07 14.24
CA THR A 131 -3.57 16.33 14.64
C THR A 131 -4.93 16.06 15.30
N GLY A 132 -5.14 16.61 16.50
CA GLY A 132 -6.41 16.47 17.23
C GLY A 132 -6.58 15.14 17.98
N LEU A 133 -5.55 14.28 18.01
CA LEU A 133 -5.56 13.02 18.75
C LEU A 133 -4.30 12.90 19.62
N ASP A 134 -4.43 12.23 20.76
CA ASP A 134 -3.28 11.89 21.62
C ASP A 134 -2.65 10.55 21.21
N GLN A 135 -2.40 10.38 19.90
CA GLN A 135 -1.71 9.22 19.36
C GLN A 135 -1.01 9.54 18.04
N THR A 136 0.02 8.76 17.72
CA THR A 136 0.75 8.79 16.46
C THR A 136 0.12 7.89 15.41
N SER A 137 0.46 8.09 14.13
CA SER A 137 -0.11 7.32 13.02
C SER A 137 0.12 5.81 13.14
N TRP A 138 1.29 5.38 13.63
CA TRP A 138 1.57 3.96 13.84
C TRP A 138 0.79 3.35 15.02
N GLN A 139 0.56 4.12 16.10
CA GLN A 139 -0.25 3.66 17.24
C GLN A 139 -1.70 3.45 16.82
N ARG A 140 -2.27 4.38 16.06
CA ARG A 140 -3.62 4.25 15.49
C ARG A 140 -3.73 3.01 14.60
N THR A 141 -2.72 2.80 13.77
CA THR A 141 -2.66 1.62 12.93
C THR A 141 -2.64 0.35 13.77
N ASP A 142 -1.79 0.24 14.79
CA ASP A 142 -1.72 -0.95 15.64
C ASP A 142 -3.03 -1.20 16.40
N GLU A 143 -3.73 -0.13 16.82
CA GLU A 143 -5.04 -0.19 17.50
C GLU A 143 -6.13 -0.80 16.60
N HIS A 144 -6.16 -0.44 15.31
CA HIS A 144 -7.25 -0.78 14.40
C HIS A 144 -6.89 -1.81 13.31
N LEU A 145 -5.64 -2.29 13.26
CA LEU A 145 -5.14 -3.16 12.18
C LEU A 145 -5.99 -4.42 12.00
N THR A 146 -6.46 -5.02 13.10
CA THR A 146 -7.32 -6.20 13.09
C THR A 146 -8.63 -5.93 12.34
N ASP A 147 -9.23 -4.76 12.53
CA ASP A 147 -10.48 -4.38 11.88
C ASP A 147 -10.26 -4.13 10.39
N TYR A 148 -9.15 -3.49 10.01
CA TYR A 148 -8.80 -3.28 8.60
C TYR A 148 -8.61 -4.62 7.89
N LEU A 149 -7.88 -5.56 8.52
CA LEU A 149 -7.66 -6.89 7.97
C LEU A 149 -8.96 -7.68 7.85
N CYS A 150 -9.83 -7.62 8.87
CA CYS A 150 -11.15 -8.26 8.84
C CYS A 150 -11.98 -7.77 7.64
N GLN A 151 -12.05 -6.45 7.44
CA GLN A 151 -12.75 -5.86 6.28
C GLN A 151 -12.09 -6.23 4.96
N HIS A 152 -10.75 -6.16 4.88
CA HIS A 152 -10.01 -6.50 3.68
C HIS A 152 -10.21 -7.97 3.28
N HIS A 153 -10.16 -8.89 4.25
CA HIS A 153 -10.28 -10.33 4.04
C HIS A 153 -11.71 -10.81 3.76
N GLN A 154 -12.71 -9.93 3.90
CA GLN A 154 -14.06 -10.18 3.36
C GLN A 154 -14.13 -9.98 1.84
N ILE A 155 -13.18 -9.24 1.26
CA ILE A 155 -13.17 -8.86 -0.16
C ILE A 155 -12.10 -9.66 -0.91
N PHE A 156 -10.93 -9.83 -0.31
CA PHE A 156 -9.77 -10.47 -0.92
C PHE A 156 -9.25 -11.62 -0.06
N GLU A 157 -8.86 -12.71 -0.71
CA GLU A 157 -8.20 -13.82 -0.03
C GLU A 157 -6.88 -13.37 0.63
N PRO A 158 -6.62 -13.77 1.89
CA PRO A 158 -5.35 -13.48 2.54
C PRO A 158 -4.17 -14.02 1.73
N VAL A 159 -3.21 -13.15 1.42
CA VAL A 159 -1.97 -13.59 0.76
C VAL A 159 -1.16 -14.48 1.69
N THR A 160 -0.72 -15.64 1.17
CA THR A 160 0.21 -16.51 1.89
C THR A 160 1.62 -15.91 1.86
N PRO A 161 2.30 -15.75 3.01
CA PRO A 161 3.67 -15.27 3.05
C PRO A 161 4.59 -16.15 2.21
N THR A 162 5.44 -15.54 1.39
CA THR A 162 6.41 -16.29 0.57
C THR A 162 7.77 -16.40 1.27
N LYS A 163 8.68 -17.16 0.68
CA LYS A 163 10.05 -17.25 1.18
C LYS A 163 10.72 -15.88 1.03
N ASN A 164 11.28 -15.38 2.13
CA ASN A 164 12.06 -14.15 2.10
C ASN A 164 13.31 -14.32 1.22
N GLU A 165 13.38 -13.52 0.17
CA GLU A 165 14.57 -13.38 -0.67
C GLU A 165 15.07 -11.95 -0.64
N HIS A 166 16.37 -11.76 -0.42
CA HIS A 166 16.97 -10.44 -0.47
C HIS A 166 17.00 -9.92 -1.91
N LEU A 167 16.32 -8.80 -2.18
CA LEU A 167 16.31 -8.18 -3.49
C LEU A 167 17.53 -7.28 -3.70
N SER A 168 18.07 -7.24 -4.91
CA SER A 168 19.08 -6.23 -5.26
C SER A 168 18.44 -4.84 -5.35
N GLY A 169 19.25 -3.77 -5.33
CA GLY A 169 18.72 -2.41 -5.48
C GLY A 169 17.94 -2.20 -6.78
N LEU A 170 18.34 -2.87 -7.87
CA LEU A 170 17.59 -2.85 -9.14
C LEU A 170 16.25 -3.57 -9.02
N LEU A 171 16.23 -4.78 -8.44
CA LEU A 171 14.98 -5.52 -8.25
C LEU A 171 14.00 -4.78 -7.35
N ARG A 172 14.47 -4.14 -6.28
CA ARG A 172 13.60 -3.29 -5.43
C ARG A 172 12.96 -2.15 -6.22
N ARG A 173 13.71 -1.50 -7.10
CA ARG A 173 13.18 -0.44 -7.97
C ARG A 173 12.13 -0.99 -8.92
N LEU A 174 12.39 -2.12 -9.57
CA LEU A 174 11.43 -2.76 -10.48
C LEU A 174 10.16 -3.22 -9.75
N THR A 175 10.29 -3.84 -8.58
CA THR A 175 9.15 -4.22 -7.73
C THR A 175 8.32 -2.99 -7.35
N LEU A 176 8.96 -1.91 -6.90
CA LEU A 176 8.28 -0.67 -6.56
C LEU A 176 7.59 -0.05 -7.78
N SER A 177 8.24 -0.04 -8.94
CA SER A 177 7.66 0.46 -10.20
C SER A 177 6.42 -0.33 -10.58
N CYS A 178 6.43 -1.67 -10.49
CA CYS A 178 5.24 -2.48 -10.78
C CYS A 178 4.04 -2.08 -9.91
N LEU A 179 4.27 -1.74 -8.64
CA LEU A 179 3.21 -1.26 -7.76
C LEU A 179 2.76 0.16 -8.12
N VAL A 180 3.70 1.10 -8.19
CA VAL A 180 3.41 2.53 -8.38
C VAL A 180 2.75 2.77 -9.74
N ASP A 181 3.21 2.08 -10.79
CA ASP A 181 2.63 2.18 -12.12
C ASP A 181 1.22 1.58 -12.14
N ALA A 182 0.95 0.53 -11.36
CA ALA A 182 -0.38 -0.07 -11.25
C ALA A 182 -1.37 0.84 -10.50
N ASP A 183 -0.96 1.41 -9.37
CA ASP A 183 -1.71 2.39 -8.57
C ASP A 183 -2.03 3.65 -9.40
N HIS A 184 -1.02 4.18 -10.08
CA HIS A 184 -1.18 5.32 -10.97
C HIS A 184 -2.08 4.99 -12.18
N SER A 185 -1.92 3.82 -12.81
CA SER A 185 -2.72 3.45 -13.99
C SER A 185 -4.21 3.35 -13.66
N ASP A 186 -4.55 2.72 -12.53
CA ASP A 186 -5.95 2.64 -12.09
C ASP A 186 -6.53 4.03 -11.76
N THR A 187 -5.72 4.87 -11.10
CA THR A 187 -6.09 6.26 -10.82
C THR A 187 -6.26 7.07 -12.11
N ALA A 188 -5.40 6.91 -13.11
CA ALA A 188 -5.44 7.65 -14.38
C ALA A 188 -6.60 7.23 -15.29
N ILE A 189 -6.99 5.94 -15.27
CA ILE A 189 -8.22 5.48 -15.93
C ILE A 189 -9.44 6.11 -15.26
N SER A 190 -9.39 6.26 -13.95
CA SER A 190 -10.44 6.92 -13.17
C SER A 190 -10.42 8.44 -13.32
N TYR A 191 -9.27 9.07 -13.59
CA TYR A 191 -9.09 10.51 -13.79
C TYR A 191 -8.39 10.80 -15.13
N PRO A 192 -9.11 10.80 -16.28
CA PRO A 192 -8.53 11.21 -17.54
C PRO A 192 -8.23 12.71 -17.46
N VAL A 193 -6.98 13.04 -17.12
CA VAL A 193 -6.43 14.37 -17.29
C VAL A 193 -6.41 14.66 -18.79
N TRP A 194 -7.21 15.63 -19.23
CA TRP A 194 -6.92 16.33 -20.47
C TRP A 194 -5.60 17.10 -20.25
N TYR A 195 -4.66 16.89 -21.17
CA TYR A 195 -3.28 17.42 -21.19
C TYR A 195 -3.14 18.87 -20.69
#